data_AF-A0A505H8J9-F1
#
_entry.id   AF-A0A505H8J9-F1
#
_cell.length_a   1.000
_cell.length_b   1.000
_cell.length_c   1.000
_cell.angle_alpha   90.00
_cell.angle_beta   90.00
_cell.angle_gamma   90.00
#
_symmetry.space_group_name_H-M   'P 1'
#
loop_
_entity.id
_entity.type
_entity.pdbx_description
1 polymer ?
#
loop_
_entity_poly.entity_id
_entity_poly.type
_entity_poly.pdbx_seq_one_letter_code
_entity_poly.pdbx_strand_id
1 'polypeptide(L)'
;MSDPLDGADVVLVGLFPAKDKDYEARLDRLAAVAEQRGARVVGRFVQRRGVSDRWHARPGGATRMSQPFSRRTLLTHGRLREIAEACREAGVDAAVFVNTLTPVQRTVLADLLGCLVISADDLGRSGPPGPDQLIGRR
;
A
#
# COMPACT_ATOMS: atom_id res chain seq x y z
N MET A 1 -17.08 8.78 -15.43
CA MET A 1 -16.60 7.55 -14.76
C MET A 1 -16.57 7.86 -13.28
N SER A 2 -17.39 7.18 -12.47
CA SER A 2 -17.39 7.35 -11.02
C SER A 2 -16.03 6.99 -10.44
N ASP A 3 -15.59 7.73 -9.43
CA ASP A 3 -14.37 7.42 -8.70
C ASP A 3 -14.58 6.08 -7.97
N PRO A 4 -13.72 5.05 -8.16
CA PRO A 4 -13.88 3.77 -7.48
C PRO A 4 -13.77 3.85 -5.95
N LEU A 5 -13.38 5.00 -5.40
CA LEU A 5 -13.30 5.27 -3.97
C LEU A 5 -14.55 5.94 -3.39
N ASP A 6 -15.45 6.45 -4.23
CA ASP A 6 -16.64 7.17 -3.75
C ASP A 6 -17.60 6.22 -3.04
N GLY A 7 -17.81 6.42 -1.74
CA GLY A 7 -18.61 5.57 -0.87
C GLY A 7 -17.97 4.23 -0.48
N ALA A 8 -16.71 4.00 -0.86
CA ALA A 8 -16.01 2.74 -0.62
C ALA A 8 -15.44 2.64 0.81
N ASP A 9 -15.57 1.47 1.44
CA ASP A 9 -14.84 1.13 2.66
C ASP A 9 -13.44 0.66 2.32
N VAL A 10 -12.42 1.37 2.86
CA VAL A 10 -11.03 1.12 2.50
C VAL A 10 -10.13 0.87 3.69
N VAL A 11 -9.12 0.03 3.48
CA VAL A 11 -8.02 -0.17 4.45
C VAL A 11 -6.73 0.42 3.91
N LEU A 12 -5.94 1.02 4.79
CA LEU A 12 -4.61 1.52 4.44
C LEU A 12 -3.57 0.47 4.79
N VAL A 13 -2.67 0.17 3.86
CA VAL A 13 -1.63 -0.85 4.02
C VAL A 13 -0.25 -0.24 3.74
N GLY A 14 0.73 -0.52 4.60
CA GLY A 14 2.07 0.02 4.39
C GLY A 14 3.19 -0.85 4.94
N LEU A 15 4.26 -0.99 4.14
CA LEU A 15 5.54 -1.52 4.55
C LEU A 15 6.52 -0.36 4.80
N PHE A 16 7.03 -0.26 6.02
CA PHE A 16 7.94 0.82 6.42
C PHE A 16 9.24 0.27 7.02
N PRO A 17 10.39 0.90 6.77
CA PRO A 17 11.60 0.67 7.56
C PRO A 17 11.33 0.93 9.04
N ALA A 18 11.92 0.14 9.95
CA ALA A 18 11.77 0.34 11.38
C ALA A 18 12.32 1.70 11.87
N LYS A 19 13.22 2.31 11.12
CA LYS A 19 13.75 3.66 11.40
C LYS A 19 12.87 4.80 10.90
N ASP A 20 11.88 4.51 10.06
CA ASP A 20 10.94 5.51 9.57
C ASP A 20 10.01 5.89 10.74
N LYS A 21 10.12 7.15 11.18
CA LYS A 21 9.31 7.74 12.25
C LYS A 21 8.09 8.47 11.69
N ASP A 22 8.10 8.78 10.40
CA ASP A 22 7.05 9.56 9.73
C ASP A 22 5.98 8.66 9.09
N TYR A 23 5.99 7.35 9.38
CA TYR A 23 5.05 6.41 8.78
C TYR A 23 3.59 6.74 9.12
N GLU A 24 3.32 7.23 10.33
CA GLU A 24 1.98 7.64 10.75
C GLU A 24 1.51 8.86 9.96
N ALA A 25 2.36 9.89 9.86
CA ALA A 25 2.06 11.07 9.05
C ALA A 25 1.85 10.73 7.57
N ARG A 26 2.52 9.71 7.03
CA ARG A 26 2.30 9.22 5.67
C ARG A 26 0.95 8.51 5.52
N LEU A 27 0.54 7.72 6.51
CA LEU A 27 -0.79 7.09 6.55
C LEU A 27 -1.89 8.14 6.70
N ASP A 28 -1.70 9.16 7.52
CA ASP A 28 -2.67 10.24 7.71
C ASP A 28 -2.86 11.06 6.43
N ARG A 29 -1.78 11.39 5.73
CA ARG A 29 -1.87 12.03 4.41
C ARG A 29 -2.62 11.15 3.41
N LEU A 30 -2.34 9.86 3.39
CA LEU A 30 -3.04 8.94 2.47
C LEU A 30 -4.52 8.78 2.83
N ALA A 31 -4.85 8.74 4.12
CA ALA A 31 -6.22 8.72 4.62
C ALA A 31 -6.97 9.96 4.14
N ALA A 32 -6.40 11.15 4.33
CA ALA A 32 -7.01 12.40 3.92
C ALA A 32 -7.27 12.45 2.40
N VAL A 33 -6.36 11.92 1.58
CA VAL A 33 -6.57 11.86 0.12
C VAL A 33 -7.68 10.85 -0.24
N ALA A 34 -7.76 9.70 0.44
CA ALA A 34 -8.83 8.74 0.20
C ALA A 34 -10.21 9.30 0.61
N GLU A 35 -10.28 9.96 1.78
CA GLU A 35 -11.50 10.59 2.29
C GLU A 35 -11.98 11.75 1.41
N GLN A 36 -11.06 12.55 0.87
CA GLN A 36 -11.39 13.60 -0.11
C GLN A 36 -12.01 13.05 -1.40
N ARG A 37 -11.79 11.76 -1.69
CA ARG A 37 -12.33 11.05 -2.84
C ARG A 37 -13.60 10.25 -2.50
N GLY A 38 -14.15 10.47 -1.31
CA GLY A 38 -15.41 9.88 -0.85
C GLY A 38 -15.27 8.52 -0.16
N ALA A 39 -14.06 8.02 0.06
CA ALA A 39 -13.85 6.76 0.77
C ALA A 39 -13.97 6.92 2.29
N ARG A 40 -14.32 5.83 2.97
CA ARG A 40 -14.25 5.72 4.43
C ARG A 40 -13.10 4.80 4.83
N VAL A 41 -12.13 5.32 5.58
CA VAL A 41 -11.01 4.51 6.08
C VAL A 41 -11.46 3.69 7.29
N VAL A 42 -11.59 2.38 7.12
CA VAL A 42 -12.07 1.46 8.16
C VAL A 42 -10.96 0.71 8.89
N GLY A 43 -9.72 0.78 8.41
CA GLY A 43 -8.59 0.12 9.06
C GLY A 43 -7.21 0.54 8.55
N ARG A 44 -6.17 0.27 9.35
CA ARG A 44 -4.77 0.55 9.01
C ARG A 44 -3.89 -0.65 9.36
N PHE A 45 -3.15 -1.16 8.38
CA PHE A 45 -2.25 -2.31 8.52
C PHE A 45 -0.81 -1.91 8.20
N VAL A 46 0.00 -1.87 9.24
CA VAL A 46 1.43 -1.54 9.13
C VAL A 46 2.26 -2.81 9.29
N GLN A 47 3.26 -2.99 8.44
CA GLN A 47 4.36 -3.92 8.67
C GLN A 47 5.67 -3.13 8.72
N ARG A 48 6.43 -3.30 9.80
CA ARG A 48 7.73 -2.64 9.98
C ARG A 48 8.86 -3.62 9.72
N ARG A 49 9.90 -3.18 9.01
CA ARG A 49 11.09 -3.99 8.71
C ARG A 49 12.35 -3.41 9.35
N GLY A 50 12.89 -4.13 10.32
CA GLY A 50 14.21 -3.85 10.91
C GLY A 50 15.34 -4.65 10.28
N VAL A 51 16.56 -4.41 10.74
CA VAL A 51 17.66 -5.37 10.60
C VAL A 51 17.32 -6.60 11.44
N SER A 52 17.37 -7.79 10.83
CA SER A 52 17.26 -9.02 11.60
C SER A 52 18.55 -9.17 12.41
N ASP A 53 18.48 -8.96 13.72
CA ASP A 53 19.61 -9.16 14.63
C ASP A 53 19.90 -10.64 14.94
N ARG A 54 19.06 -11.59 14.46
CA ARG A 54 19.05 -12.96 15.02
C ARG A 54 19.50 -14.11 14.12
N TRP A 55 19.82 -13.91 12.84
CA TRP A 55 20.36 -15.03 12.04
C TRP A 55 21.33 -14.54 10.96
N HIS A 56 22.60 -14.46 11.35
CA HIS A 56 23.75 -14.01 10.57
C HIS A 56 23.62 -12.59 10.01
N ALA A 57 24.50 -11.71 10.48
CA ALA A 57 24.91 -10.50 9.78
C ALA A 57 25.47 -10.87 8.40
N ARG A 58 24.58 -11.16 7.44
CA ARG A 58 24.93 -11.19 6.03
C ARG A 58 25.12 -9.74 5.57
N PRO A 59 26.13 -9.45 4.74
CA PRO A 59 26.23 -8.14 4.11
C PRO A 59 24.89 -7.78 3.43
N GLY A 60 24.32 -6.61 3.75
CA GLY A 60 23.07 -6.11 3.14
C GLY A 60 21.83 -6.03 4.04
N GLY A 61 21.93 -6.30 5.34
CA GLY A 61 20.81 -6.16 6.30
C GLY A 61 20.21 -4.74 6.35
N ALA A 62 21.06 -3.70 6.33
CA ALA A 62 20.61 -2.32 6.27
C ALA A 62 20.02 -1.92 4.90
N THR A 63 20.58 -2.46 3.82
CA THR A 63 20.16 -2.21 2.43
C THR A 63 18.79 -2.83 2.11
N ARG A 64 18.33 -3.78 2.93
CA ARG A 64 17.04 -4.47 2.75
C ARG A 64 15.88 -3.85 3.52
N MET A 65 16.10 -2.85 4.38
CA MET A 65 15.03 -2.29 5.21
C MET A 65 13.87 -1.68 4.40
N SER A 66 14.15 -1.18 3.20
CA SER A 66 13.16 -0.66 2.25
C SER A 66 12.71 -1.69 1.20
N GLN A 67 13.29 -2.90 1.20
CA GLN A 67 12.96 -3.92 0.23
C GLN A 67 11.71 -4.70 0.63
N PRO A 68 10.90 -5.13 -0.36
CA PRO A 68 9.82 -6.10 -0.14
C PRO A 68 10.28 -7.33 0.65
N PHE A 69 9.42 -7.85 1.52
CA PHE A 69 9.58 -9.20 2.09
C PHE A 69 9.40 -10.28 1.01
N SER A 70 8.54 -10.00 0.04
CA SER A 70 8.30 -10.82 -1.15
C SER A 70 8.20 -9.93 -2.37
N ARG A 71 8.89 -10.30 -3.45
CA ARG A 71 8.82 -9.56 -4.71
C ARG A 71 7.40 -9.51 -5.28
N ARG A 72 6.58 -10.51 -5.00
CA ARG A 72 5.21 -10.63 -5.52
C ARG A 72 4.15 -9.94 -4.67
N THR A 73 4.39 -9.76 -3.38
CA THR A 73 3.33 -9.35 -2.45
C THR A 73 3.70 -8.22 -1.51
N LEU A 74 4.92 -7.69 -1.57
CA LEU A 74 5.46 -6.65 -0.67
C LEU A 74 5.63 -7.10 0.79
N LEU A 75 4.57 -7.65 1.39
CA LEU A 75 4.46 -8.11 2.77
C LEU A 75 4.73 -9.61 2.93
N THR A 76 4.84 -10.05 4.18
CA THR A 76 4.85 -11.48 4.51
C THR A 76 3.48 -12.11 4.25
N HIS A 77 3.47 -13.40 3.91
CA HIS A 77 2.23 -14.13 3.63
C HIS A 77 1.28 -14.19 4.84
N GLY A 78 1.81 -14.33 6.05
CA GLY A 78 1.00 -14.29 7.27
C GLY A 78 0.28 -12.95 7.45
N ARG A 79 0.98 -11.85 7.21
CA ARG A 79 0.39 -10.51 7.30
C ARG A 79 -0.68 -10.29 6.23
N LEU A 80 -0.49 -10.81 5.02
CA LEU A 80 -1.53 -10.74 3.99
C LEU A 80 -2.78 -11.52 4.37
N ARG A 81 -2.65 -12.70 4.99
CA ARG A 81 -3.81 -13.46 5.45
C ARG A 81 -4.62 -12.70 6.49
N GLU A 82 -3.95 -12.08 7.47
CA GLU A 82 -4.61 -11.22 8.47
C GLU A 82 -5.37 -10.06 7.81
N ILE A 83 -4.75 -9.41 6.82
CA ILE A 83 -5.39 -8.30 6.09
C ILE A 83 -6.59 -8.80 5.28
N ALA A 84 -6.45 -9.93 4.58
CA ALA A 84 -7.53 -10.51 3.78
C ALA A 84 -8.72 -10.91 4.66
N GLU A 85 -8.47 -11.49 5.83
CA GLU A 85 -9.51 -11.84 6.80
C GLU A 85 -10.23 -10.60 7.30
N ALA A 86 -9.50 -9.57 7.72
CA ALA A 86 -10.10 -8.31 8.14
C ALA A 86 -10.89 -7.62 7.02
N CYS A 87 -10.39 -7.68 5.77
CA CYS A 87 -11.11 -7.14 4.61
C CYS A 87 -12.44 -7.87 4.40
N ARG A 88 -12.44 -9.20 4.50
CA ARG A 88 -13.64 -10.03 4.35
C ARG A 88 -14.65 -9.78 5.48
N GLU A 89 -14.19 -9.69 6.72
CA GLU A 89 -15.06 -9.47 7.89
C GLU A 89 -15.70 -8.07 7.89
N ALA A 90 -14.95 -7.06 7.48
CA ALA A 90 -15.42 -5.68 7.45
C ALA A 90 -16.10 -5.28 6.12
N GLY A 91 -16.14 -6.17 5.12
CA GLY A 91 -16.73 -5.86 3.81
C GLY A 91 -15.97 -4.78 3.04
N VAL A 92 -14.64 -4.78 3.15
CA VAL A 92 -13.76 -3.77 2.55
C VAL A 92 -13.76 -3.87 1.03
N ASP A 93 -14.02 -2.74 0.37
CA ASP A 93 -14.06 -2.62 -1.09
C ASP A 93 -12.66 -2.49 -1.69
N ALA A 94 -11.74 -1.80 -1.00
CA ALA A 94 -10.38 -1.59 -1.48
C ALA A 94 -9.29 -1.57 -0.40
N ALA A 95 -8.12 -2.11 -0.74
CA ALA A 95 -6.88 -1.97 -0.01
C ALA A 95 -5.97 -0.93 -0.69
N VAL A 96 -5.68 0.15 0.04
CA VAL A 96 -4.85 1.25 -0.43
C VAL A 96 -3.44 1.13 0.14
N PHE A 97 -2.45 0.93 -0.73
CA PHE A 97 -1.05 0.78 -0.36
C PHE A 97 -0.31 2.12 -0.38
N VAL A 98 0.36 2.45 0.72
CA VAL A 98 1.27 3.61 0.81
C VAL A 98 2.47 3.44 -0.12
N ASN A 99 2.90 2.20 -0.35
CA ASN A 99 4.01 1.88 -1.23
C ASN A 99 3.53 1.82 -2.69
N THR A 100 4.37 2.27 -3.62
CA THR A 100 4.14 2.04 -5.06
C THR A 100 4.15 0.54 -5.34
N LEU A 101 3.16 0.06 -6.08
CA LEU A 101 3.04 -1.34 -6.46
C LEU A 101 3.34 -1.51 -7.94
N THR A 102 4.11 -2.53 -8.27
CA THR A 102 4.23 -2.97 -9.67
C THR A 102 2.90 -3.56 -10.16
N PRO A 103 2.63 -3.60 -11.48
CA PRO A 103 1.41 -4.21 -12.01
C PRO A 103 1.21 -5.66 -11.54
N VAL A 104 2.28 -6.45 -11.54
CA VAL A 104 2.25 -7.84 -11.07
C VAL A 104 1.89 -7.94 -9.60
N GLN A 105 2.45 -7.06 -8.75
CA GLN A 105 2.09 -7.03 -7.33
C GLN A 105 0.62 -6.68 -7.14
N ARG A 106 0.10 -5.69 -7.89
CA ARG A 106 -1.31 -5.30 -7.80
C ARG A 106 -2.23 -6.47 -8.11
N THR A 107 -1.98 -7.18 -9.21
CA THR A 107 -2.80 -8.34 -9.60
C THR A 107 -2.76 -9.44 -8.54
N VAL A 108 -1.56 -9.81 -8.07
CA VAL A 108 -1.43 -10.87 -7.04
C VAL A 108 -2.06 -10.44 -5.72
N LEU A 109 -1.91 -9.17 -5.31
CA LEU A 109 -2.51 -8.68 -4.07
C LEU A 109 -4.03 -8.62 -4.15
N ALA A 110 -4.59 -8.19 -5.29
CA ALA A 110 -6.05 -8.16 -5.48
C ALA A 110 -6.65 -9.57 -5.39
N ASP A 111 -6.00 -10.55 -6.02
CA ASP A 111 -6.41 -11.95 -5.95
C ASP A 111 -6.36 -12.51 -4.51
N LEU A 112 -5.28 -12.20 -3.77
CA LEU A 112 -5.11 -12.69 -2.40
C LEU A 112 -6.01 -11.98 -1.37
N LEU A 113 -6.27 -10.69 -1.55
CA LEU A 113 -7.08 -9.88 -0.62
C LEU A 113 -8.58 -9.97 -0.94
N GLY A 114 -8.95 -10.33 -2.17
CA GLY A 114 -10.33 -10.41 -2.61
C GLY A 114 -11.01 -9.05 -2.82
N CYS A 115 -10.25 -7.96 -2.86
CA CYS A 115 -10.74 -6.59 -3.02
C CYS A 115 -9.85 -5.78 -3.97
N LEU A 116 -10.29 -4.58 -4.33
CA LEU A 116 -9.53 -3.70 -5.23
C LEU A 116 -8.21 -3.27 -4.58
N VAL A 117 -7.12 -3.24 -5.33
CA VAL A 117 -5.81 -2.78 -4.83
C VAL A 117 -5.39 -1.50 -5.54
N ILE A 118 -5.17 -0.44 -4.77
CA ILE A 118 -4.77 0.90 -5.24
C ILE A 118 -3.45 1.27 -4.57
N SER A 119 -2.52 1.87 -5.30
CA SER A 119 -1.31 2.44 -4.69
C SER A 119 -1.42 3.96 -4.53
N ALA A 120 -0.64 4.54 -3.61
CA ALA A 120 -0.66 5.97 -3.35
C ALA A 120 -0.41 6.83 -4.62
N ASP A 121 0.38 6.34 -5.58
CA ASP A 121 0.63 7.03 -6.86
C ASP A 121 -0.63 7.13 -7.72
N ASP A 122 -1.45 6.08 -7.76
CA ASP A 122 -2.74 6.10 -8.48
C ASP A 122 -3.74 7.06 -7.81
N LEU A 123 -3.64 7.18 -6.49
CA LEU A 123 -4.52 8.03 -5.70
C LEU A 123 -4.26 9.51 -5.95
N GLY A 124 -2.99 9.88 -6.14
CA GLY A 124 -2.58 11.24 -6.51
C GLY A 124 -2.82 11.60 -7.99
N ARG A 125 -2.87 10.61 -8.89
CA ARG A 125 -3.05 10.83 -10.34
C ARG A 125 -4.47 11.10 -10.79
N SER A 126 -5.48 10.98 -9.91
CA SER A 126 -6.88 11.17 -10.30
C SER A 126 -7.36 12.62 -10.29
N GLY A 127 -6.48 13.59 -10.03
CA GLY A 127 -6.70 14.94 -10.56
C GLY A 127 -6.51 14.94 -12.09
N PRO A 128 -7.09 15.89 -12.85
CA PRO A 128 -6.81 16.00 -14.28
C PRO A 128 -5.28 16.02 -14.50
N PRO A 129 -4.77 15.31 -15.53
CA PRO A 129 -3.33 15.23 -15.75
C PRO A 129 -2.76 16.65 -15.85
N GLY A 130 -1.88 17.01 -14.91
CA GLY A 130 -1.12 18.25 -14.99
C GLY A 130 -0.34 18.29 -16.31
N PRO A 131 -0.11 19.49 -16.88
CA PRO A 131 0.42 19.67 -18.24
C PRO A 131 1.84 19.10 -18.48
N ASP A 132 2.47 18.48 -17.48
CA ASP A 132 3.87 18.07 -17.50
C ASP A 132 4.11 16.62 -17.98
N GLN A 133 3.04 15.87 -18.32
CA GLN A 133 3.18 14.47 -18.79
C GLN A 133 3.19 14.30 -20.31
N LEU A 134 3.36 15.37 -21.08
CA LEU A 134 3.38 15.34 -22.55
C LEU A 134 4.78 15.42 -23.18
N ILE A 135 5.85 15.29 -22.38
CA ILE A 135 7.22 15.39 -22.88
C ILE A 135 7.98 14.10 -22.55
N GLY A 136 7.92 13.13 -23.46
CA GLY A 136 8.64 11.88 -23.25
C GLY A 136 8.42 10.79 -24.30
N ARG A 137 8.30 11.14 -25.58
CA ARG A 137 8.53 10.20 -26.67
C ARG A 137 9.57 10.79 -27.61
N ARG A 138 10.79 10.28 -27.52
CA ARG A 138 11.76 10.21 -28.61
C ARG A 138 12.43 8.85 -28.55
#